data_AF-A0AA38PZD0-F1
#
_entry.id   AF-A0AA38PZD0-F1
#
_cell.length_a   1.000
_cell.length_b   1.000
_cell.length_c   1.000
_cell.angle_alpha   90.00
_cell.angle_beta   90.00
_cell.angle_gamma   90.00
#
_symmetry.space_group_name_H-M   'P 1'
#
loop_
_entity.id
_entity.type
_entity.pdbx_description
1 polymer ?
#
loop_
_entity_poly.entity_id
_entity_poly.type
_entity_poly.pdbx_seq_one_letter_code
_entity_poly.pdbx_strand_id
1 'polypeptide(L)'
;YPIVIIQYERDGLSVGHEDQLHWALIVITDEDKKSGPCWQVFDRHYSDGRGVIWELYDGKVVHPEHTTKCLGGVNVGSVKKSELKSLKEILGAHQPAPKFNEWNCRDWVVEAILCLQVNGWISEGVIPSQDFLLTGLREASVQT
;
A
#
# COMPACT_ATOMS: atom_id res chain seq x y z
N TYR A 1 12.35 0.32 -10.84
CA TYR A 1 11.93 -0.28 -9.57
C TYR A 1 10.43 -0.49 -9.59
N PRO A 2 9.97 -1.74 -9.43
CA PRO A 2 8.55 -2.07 -9.34
C PRO A 2 7.85 -1.30 -8.22
N ILE A 3 6.65 -0.78 -8.50
CA ILE A 3 5.71 -0.26 -7.51
C ILE A 3 4.68 -1.37 -7.28
N VAL A 4 4.59 -1.87 -6.05
CA VAL A 4 3.77 -3.03 -5.70
C VAL A 4 2.82 -2.65 -4.58
N ILE A 5 1.55 -3.03 -4.73
CA ILE A 5 0.59 -3.00 -3.63
C ILE A 5 0.60 -4.37 -2.97
N ILE A 6 0.99 -4.42 -1.71
CA ILE A 6 1.03 -5.64 -0.90
C ILE A 6 -0.09 -5.62 0.13
N GLN A 7 -0.49 -6.79 0.58
CA GLN A 7 -1.51 -6.94 1.61
C GLN A 7 -0.99 -7.75 2.81
N TYR A 8 -1.52 -7.41 3.98
CA TYR A 8 -1.17 -8.05 5.24
C TYR A 8 -2.40 -8.54 5.99
N GLU A 9 -2.25 -9.67 6.67
CA GLU A 9 -3.23 -10.18 7.64
C GLU A 9 -3.62 -9.12 8.68
N ARG A 10 -4.87 -9.19 9.11
CA ARG A 10 -5.39 -8.45 10.28
C ARG A 10 -5.86 -9.43 11.34
N ASP A 11 -6.12 -8.95 12.54
CA ASP A 11 -6.50 -9.80 13.68
C ASP A 11 -7.73 -10.67 13.33
N GLY A 12 -7.52 -11.98 13.23
CA GLY A 12 -8.53 -12.96 12.83
C GLY A 12 -8.90 -12.99 11.33
N LEU A 13 -8.24 -12.21 10.47
CA LEU A 13 -8.53 -12.11 9.03
C LEU A 13 -7.30 -12.47 8.19
N SER A 14 -7.49 -13.37 7.22
CA SER A 14 -6.47 -13.86 6.29
C SER A 14 -7.09 -14.12 4.90
N VAL A 15 -6.53 -15.05 4.12
CA VAL A 15 -7.00 -15.46 2.79
C VAL A 15 -8.51 -15.71 2.78
N GLY A 16 -9.21 -15.15 1.80
CA GLY A 16 -10.68 -15.15 1.69
C GLY A 16 -11.36 -13.90 2.27
N HIS A 17 -10.60 -13.02 2.94
CA HIS A 17 -11.06 -11.74 3.49
C HIS A 17 -10.24 -10.55 2.98
N GLU A 18 -9.69 -10.64 1.76
CA GLU A 18 -8.80 -9.62 1.15
C GLU A 18 -9.43 -8.22 1.11
N ASP A 19 -10.76 -8.15 1.10
CA ASP A 19 -11.58 -6.94 1.16
C ASP A 19 -11.63 -6.30 2.57
N GLN A 20 -10.90 -6.83 3.53
CA GLN A 20 -10.80 -6.30 4.89
C GLN A 20 -9.35 -6.20 5.37
N LEU A 21 -8.40 -6.74 4.60
CA LEU A 21 -6.99 -6.77 4.91
C LEU A 21 -6.33 -5.38 4.83
N HIS A 22 -5.16 -5.28 5.45
CA HIS A 22 -4.37 -4.05 5.44
C HIS A 22 -3.53 -3.99 4.17
N TRP A 23 -3.55 -2.86 3.46
CA TRP A 23 -2.75 -2.68 2.24
C TRP A 23 -1.62 -1.68 2.44
N ALA A 24 -0.52 -1.90 1.72
CA ALA A 24 0.63 -1.01 1.71
C ALA A 24 1.18 -0.87 0.28
N LEU A 25 1.84 0.25 0.02
CA LEU A 25 2.58 0.48 -1.21
C LEU A 25 4.07 0.30 -0.93
N ILE A 26 4.74 -0.59 -1.66
CA ILE A 26 6.19 -0.78 -1.59
C ILE A 26 6.82 -0.51 -2.95
N VAL A 27 7.99 0.12 -2.95
CA VAL A 27 8.84 0.18 -4.14
C VAL A 27 9.99 -0.82 -3.96
N ILE A 28 10.04 -1.86 -4.80
CA ILE A 28 11.07 -2.90 -4.70
C ILE A 28 12.38 -2.35 -5.27
N THR A 29 13.32 -2.06 -4.37
CA THR A 29 14.65 -1.51 -4.72
C THR A 29 15.78 -2.53 -4.62
N ASP A 30 15.55 -3.63 -3.90
CA ASP A 30 16.41 -4.81 -3.80
C ASP A 30 15.56 -6.02 -4.23
N GLU A 31 15.79 -6.51 -5.45
CA GLU A 31 15.00 -7.59 -6.06
C GLU A 31 15.34 -8.97 -5.47
N ASP A 32 16.56 -9.16 -4.95
CA ASP A 32 16.98 -10.42 -4.35
C ASP A 32 16.29 -10.66 -3.02
N LYS A 33 16.09 -9.58 -2.25
CA LYS A 33 15.42 -9.62 -0.93
C LYS A 33 13.96 -9.18 -0.96
N LYS A 34 13.42 -8.92 -2.15
CA LYS A 34 12.09 -8.32 -2.38
C LYS A 34 11.77 -7.17 -1.43
N SER A 35 12.75 -6.28 -1.22
CA SER A 35 12.68 -5.25 -0.18
C SER A 35 12.82 -3.83 -0.74
N GLY A 36 12.35 -2.87 0.05
CA GLY A 36 12.45 -1.46 -0.31
C GLY A 36 11.55 -0.56 0.53
N PRO A 37 11.54 0.76 0.26
CA PRO A 37 10.73 1.72 0.98
C PRO A 37 9.24 1.39 0.84
N CYS A 38 8.53 1.43 1.95
CA CYS A 38 7.11 1.10 2.05
C CYS A 38 6.32 2.21 2.74
N TRP A 39 5.11 2.42 2.25
CA TRP A 39 4.13 3.35 2.79
C TRP A 39 2.85 2.62 3.13
N GLN A 40 2.37 2.86 4.34
CA GLN A 40 1.12 2.30 4.83
C GLN A 40 0.49 3.24 5.84
N VAL A 41 -0.84 3.20 5.91
CA VAL A 41 -1.62 4.04 6.82
C VAL A 41 -2.37 3.16 7.79
N PHE A 42 -2.26 3.46 9.07
CA PHE A 42 -2.95 2.71 10.12
C PHE A 42 -3.68 3.65 11.05
N ASP A 43 -4.83 3.19 11.55
CA ASP A 43 -5.61 3.88 12.55
C ASP A 43 -5.13 3.51 13.96
N ARG A 44 -5.18 4.50 14.85
CA ARG A 44 -5.02 4.31 16.28
C ARG A 44 -6.28 4.79 16.98
N HIS A 45 -6.87 3.88 17.75
CA HIS A 45 -8.01 4.16 18.61
C HIS A 45 -7.52 4.63 19.98
N TYR A 46 -7.95 5.83 20.38
CA TYR A 46 -7.65 6.38 21.70
C TYR A 46 -8.91 6.46 22.55
N SER A 47 -8.85 5.92 23.77
CA SER A 47 -9.95 5.93 24.74
C SER A 47 -10.13 7.26 25.48
N ASP A 48 -9.22 8.22 25.30
CA ASP A 48 -9.19 9.50 26.00
C ASP A 48 -9.93 10.64 25.27
N GLY A 49 -10.82 10.30 24.32
CA GLY A 49 -11.64 11.26 23.59
C GLY A 49 -10.99 11.85 22.34
N ARG A 50 -9.72 11.51 22.04
CA ARG A 50 -9.07 11.85 20.76
C ARG A 50 -9.68 11.13 19.55
N GLY A 51 -10.45 10.07 19.78
CA GLY A 51 -11.10 9.29 18.72
C GLY A 51 -10.09 8.46 17.92
N VAL A 52 -10.26 8.46 16.60
CA VAL A 52 -9.41 7.74 15.64
C VAL A 52 -8.38 8.71 15.08
N ILE A 53 -7.09 8.41 15.27
CA ILE A 53 -5.99 9.14 14.62
C ILE A 53 -5.39 8.24 13.55
N TRP A 54 -5.21 8.77 12.36
CA TRP A 54 -4.55 8.09 11.27
C TRP A 54 -3.09 8.50 11.19
N GLU A 55 -2.19 7.52 11.11
CA GLU A 55 -0.76 7.72 11.00
C GLU A 55 -0.21 7.13 9.71
N LEU A 56 0.78 7.83 9.13
CA LEU A 56 1.54 7.36 7.98
C LEU A 56 2.85 6.72 8.43
N TYR A 57 3.07 5.48 8.04
CA TYR A 57 4.41 4.89 8.02
C TYR A 57 5.11 5.34 6.74
N ASP A 58 6.05 6.28 6.84
CA ASP A 58 6.62 6.95 5.68
C ASP A 58 7.97 6.34 5.24
N GLY A 59 7.92 5.53 4.19
CA GLY A 59 9.06 5.27 3.29
C GLY A 59 10.26 4.54 3.88
N LYS A 60 10.12 3.90 5.05
CA LYS A 60 11.17 3.05 5.63
C LYS A 60 11.26 1.73 4.87
N VAL A 61 12.47 1.17 4.81
CA VAL A 61 12.72 -0.11 4.14
C VAL A 61 12.09 -1.23 4.94
N VAL A 62 11.28 -2.05 4.26
CA VAL A 62 10.66 -3.26 4.83
C VAL A 62 11.07 -4.49 4.03
N HIS A 63 11.00 -5.64 4.68
CA HIS A 63 11.30 -6.96 4.12
C HIS A 63 10.02 -7.82 4.23
N PRO A 64 9.13 -7.79 3.22
CA PRO A 64 7.87 -8.53 3.27
C PRO A 64 8.05 -10.04 3.49
N GLU A 65 9.13 -10.62 2.96
CA GLU A 65 9.46 -12.05 3.14
C GLU A 65 9.82 -12.43 4.58
N HIS A 66 10.17 -11.47 5.44
CA HIS A 66 10.53 -11.74 6.83
C HIS A 66 9.30 -11.76 7.76
N THR A 67 8.09 -11.60 7.24
CA THR A 67 6.85 -11.70 8.02
C THR A 67 5.92 -12.72 7.40
N THR A 68 5.30 -13.55 8.25
CA THR A 68 4.26 -14.48 7.84
C THR A 68 2.92 -13.80 7.54
N LYS A 69 2.80 -12.50 7.82
CA LYS A 69 1.55 -11.76 7.63
C LYS A 69 1.37 -11.24 6.20
N CYS A 70 2.42 -11.18 5.40
CA CYS A 70 2.34 -10.67 4.03
C CYS A 70 1.75 -11.75 3.11
N LEU A 71 0.61 -11.48 2.48
CA LEU A 71 -0.09 -12.42 1.60
C LEU A 71 0.08 -12.03 0.13
N GLY A 72 1.30 -11.68 -0.25
CA GLY A 72 1.64 -11.26 -1.60
C GLY A 72 1.17 -9.84 -1.97
N GLY A 73 1.27 -9.54 -3.27
CA GLY A 73 0.94 -8.24 -3.81
C GLY A 73 0.90 -8.19 -5.33
N VAL A 74 0.40 -7.08 -5.86
CA VAL A 74 0.26 -6.82 -7.29
C VAL A 74 1.16 -5.67 -7.73
N ASN A 75 1.89 -5.87 -8.82
CA ASN A 75 2.66 -4.81 -9.45
C ASN A 75 1.70 -3.87 -10.20
N VAL A 76 1.75 -2.58 -9.89
CA VAL A 76 0.89 -1.55 -10.48
C VAL A 76 1.66 -0.56 -11.35
N GLY A 77 2.98 -0.68 -11.44
CA GLY A 77 3.79 0.30 -12.13
C GLY A 77 5.27 0.18 -11.84
N SER A 78 6.02 1.17 -12.31
CA SER A 78 7.45 1.24 -12.04
C SER A 78 7.95 2.68 -12.02
N VAL A 79 8.96 2.92 -11.19
CA VAL A 79 9.67 4.20 -11.11
C VAL A 79 11.14 4.01 -11.47
N LYS A 80 11.74 4.96 -12.19
CA LYS A 80 13.19 4.94 -12.45
C LYS A 80 13.94 5.25 -11.17
N LYS A 81 15.16 4.72 -11.05
CA LYS A 81 16.05 5.01 -9.89
C LYS A 81 16.25 6.51 -9.67
N SER A 82 16.39 7.28 -10.76
CA SER A 82 16.56 8.74 -10.72
C SER A 82 15.34 9.50 -10.18
N GLU A 83 14.14 8.89 -10.25
CA GLU A 83 12.86 9.52 -9.88
C GLU A 83 12.35 9.04 -8.52
N LEU A 84 13.03 8.05 -7.91
CA LEU A 84 12.64 7.49 -6.62
C LEU A 84 12.56 8.55 -5.52
N LYS A 85 13.43 9.55 -5.54
CA LYS A 85 13.39 10.65 -4.56
C LYS A 85 12.08 11.44 -4.66
N SER A 86 11.68 11.82 -5.87
CA SER A 86 10.42 12.54 -6.11
C SER A 86 9.20 11.73 -5.70
N LEU A 87 9.21 10.41 -5.97
CA LEU A 87 8.16 9.51 -5.51
C LEU A 87 8.04 9.51 -3.98
N LYS A 88 9.17 9.42 -3.26
CA LYS A 88 9.18 9.46 -1.79
C LYS A 88 8.61 10.78 -1.26
N GLU A 89 8.97 11.90 -1.87
CA GLU A 89 8.47 13.23 -1.49
C GLU A 89 6.96 13.35 -1.70
N ILE A 90 6.43 12.85 -2.83
CA ILE A 90 4.99 12.85 -3.12
C ILE A 90 4.23 12.02 -2.09
N LEU A 91 4.69 10.80 -1.80
CA LEU A 91 4.01 9.91 -0.86
C LEU A 91 4.13 10.39 0.59
N GLY A 92 5.29 10.92 1.00
CA GLY A 92 5.48 11.49 2.34
C GLY A 92 4.66 12.76 2.56
N ALA A 93 4.39 13.54 1.51
CA ALA A 93 3.51 14.70 1.57
C ALA A 93 2.01 14.32 1.59
N HIS A 94 1.64 13.12 1.14
CA HIS A 94 0.25 12.65 1.08
C HIS A 94 -0.24 12.10 2.43
N GLN A 95 -0.43 12.99 3.39
CA GLN A 95 -0.86 12.64 4.75
C GLN A 95 -2.28 12.04 4.76
N PRO A 96 -2.54 11.03 5.62
CA PRO A 96 -3.86 10.42 5.73
C PRO A 96 -4.88 11.40 6.29
N ALA A 97 -5.96 11.59 5.55
CA ALA A 97 -7.08 12.45 5.93
C ALA A 97 -8.38 11.80 5.46
N PRO A 98 -9.22 11.27 6.39
CA PRO A 98 -10.51 10.70 6.05
C PRO A 98 -11.39 11.72 5.31
N LYS A 99 -11.89 11.33 4.13
CA LYS A 99 -12.70 12.21 3.26
C LYS A 99 -14.19 11.89 3.27
N PHE A 100 -14.55 10.69 3.73
CA PHE A 100 -15.91 10.19 3.79
C PHE A 100 -16.02 9.16 4.92
N ASN A 101 -17.26 8.83 5.30
CA ASN A 101 -17.52 7.78 6.28
C ASN A 101 -17.00 6.44 5.74
N GLU A 102 -16.32 5.66 6.59
CA GLU A 102 -15.71 4.35 6.22
C GLU A 102 -14.40 4.43 5.40
N TRP A 103 -13.87 5.64 5.17
CA TRP A 103 -12.53 5.80 4.65
C TRP A 103 -11.53 4.99 5.48
N ASN A 104 -10.66 4.23 4.80
CA ASN A 104 -9.71 3.34 5.45
C ASN A 104 -8.34 3.32 4.75
N CYS A 105 -7.42 2.50 5.27
CA CYS A 105 -6.05 2.40 4.75
C CYS A 105 -5.97 2.06 3.24
N ARG A 106 -6.95 1.35 2.69
CA ARG A 106 -6.98 0.99 1.26
C ARG A 106 -7.39 2.15 0.38
N ASP A 107 -8.26 3.03 0.88
CA ASP A 107 -8.58 4.29 0.22
C ASP A 107 -7.34 5.17 0.09
N TRP A 108 -6.51 5.23 1.14
CA TRP A 108 -5.22 5.92 1.06
C TRP A 108 -4.31 5.34 -0.03
N VAL A 109 -4.24 4.01 -0.17
CA VAL A 109 -3.44 3.36 -1.23
C VAL A 109 -3.96 3.74 -2.62
N VAL A 110 -5.28 3.75 -2.82
CA VAL A 110 -5.90 4.16 -4.08
C VAL A 110 -5.56 5.62 -4.40
N GLU A 111 -5.63 6.51 -3.41
CA GLU A 111 -5.25 7.91 -3.57
C GLU A 111 -3.76 8.07 -3.87
N ALA A 112 -2.89 7.29 -3.23
CA ALA A 112 -1.47 7.27 -3.53
C ALA A 112 -1.22 6.89 -4.99
N ILE A 113 -1.90 5.87 -5.52
CA ILE A 113 -1.80 5.49 -6.94
C ILE A 113 -2.21 6.65 -7.84
N LEU A 114 -3.31 7.35 -7.54
CA LEU A 114 -3.73 8.55 -8.29
C LEU A 114 -2.64 9.63 -8.30
N CYS A 115 -1.99 9.90 -7.17
CA CYS A 115 -0.88 10.85 -7.07
C CYS A 115 0.35 10.41 -7.88
N LEU A 116 0.59 9.12 -8.05
CA LEU A 116 1.71 8.61 -8.84
C LEU A 116 1.39 8.54 -10.34
N GLN A 117 0.12 8.36 -10.70
CA GLN A 117 -0.33 8.22 -12.09
C GLN A 117 -0.04 9.48 -12.93
N VAL A 118 -0.17 10.68 -12.34
CA VAL A 118 0.14 11.95 -13.02
C VAL A 118 1.60 12.08 -13.45
N ASN A 119 2.50 11.28 -12.86
CA ASN A 119 3.92 11.24 -13.19
C ASN A 119 4.27 10.16 -14.23
N GLY A 120 3.27 9.39 -14.71
CA GLY A 120 3.48 8.31 -15.67
C GLY A 120 4.14 7.05 -15.08
N TRP A 121 4.13 6.88 -13.75
CA TRP A 121 4.75 5.72 -13.09
C TRP A 121 3.81 4.52 -12.93
N ILE A 122 2.50 4.75 -13.05
CA ILE A 122 1.48 3.69 -12.98
C ILE A 122 1.27 3.12 -14.39
N SER A 123 1.23 1.80 -14.50
CA SER A 123 1.09 1.10 -15.78
C SER A 123 -0.24 1.43 -16.46
N GLU A 124 -0.21 1.48 -17.79
CA GLU A 124 -1.42 1.67 -18.59
C GLU A 124 -2.44 0.53 -18.31
N GLY A 125 -3.70 0.89 -18.12
CA GLY A 125 -4.78 -0.06 -17.78
C GLY A 125 -4.96 -0.34 -16.29
N VAL A 126 -4.07 0.12 -15.40
CA VAL A 126 -4.31 0.07 -13.96
C VAL A 126 -5.39 1.09 -13.59
N ILE A 127 -6.48 0.60 -12.99
CA ILE A 127 -7.56 1.45 -12.49
C ILE A 127 -7.34 1.67 -10.99
N PRO A 128 -7.23 2.93 -10.51
CA PRO A 128 -7.06 3.24 -9.10
C PRO A 128 -8.41 3.10 -8.39
N SER A 129 -8.81 1.87 -8.12
CA SER A 129 -9.97 1.53 -7.29
C SER A 129 -9.67 0.30 -6.45
N GLN A 130 -10.33 0.19 -5.29
CA GLN A 130 -10.18 -0.99 -4.44
C GLN A 130 -10.62 -2.26 -5.18
N ASP A 131 -11.75 -2.23 -5.87
CA ASP A 131 -12.28 -3.39 -6.60
C ASP A 131 -11.31 -3.93 -7.67
N PHE A 132 -10.65 -3.02 -8.41
CA PHE A 132 -9.68 -3.41 -9.42
C PHE A 132 -8.47 -4.11 -8.79
N LEU A 133 -7.90 -3.51 -7.73
CA LEU A 133 -6.74 -4.08 -7.03
C LEU A 133 -7.07 -5.38 -6.31
N LEU A 134 -8.28 -5.48 -5.75
CA LEU A 134 -8.74 -6.63 -4.98
C LEU A 134 -8.73 -7.92 -5.81
N THR A 135 -9.01 -7.83 -7.11
CA THR A 135 -8.93 -8.99 -8.01
C THR A 135 -7.53 -9.59 -8.02
N GLY A 136 -6.51 -8.77 -8.29
CA GLY A 136 -5.12 -9.22 -8.31
C GLY A 136 -4.59 -9.61 -6.93
N LEU A 137 -5.05 -8.95 -5.87
CA LEU A 137 -4.65 -9.29 -4.50
C LEU A 137 -5.22 -10.65 -4.05
N ARG A 138 -6.44 -11.01 -4.45
CA ARG A 138 -6.98 -12.36 -4.21
C ARG A 138 -6.20 -13.44 -4.94
N GLU A 139 -5.74 -13.16 -6.16
CA GLU A 139 -4.88 -14.11 -6.89
C GLU A 139 -3.50 -14.23 -6.25
N ALA A 140 -2.96 -13.14 -5.69
CA ALA A 140 -1.66 -13.13 -5.03
C ALA A 140 -1.68 -13.88 -3.68
N SER A 141 -2.77 -13.78 -2.90
CA SER A 141 -2.87 -14.39 -1.57
C SER A 141 -2.89 -15.92 -1.57
N VAL A 142 -3.34 -16.53 -2.68
CA VAL A 142 -3.38 -18.00 -2.83
C VAL A 142 -2.06 -18.58 -3.35
N GLN A 143 -1.11 -17.74 -3.76
CA GLN A 143 0.20 -18.15 -4.29
C GLN A 143 1.33 -18.06 -3.27
N THR A 144 1.05 -17.51 -2.08
CA THR A 144 1.99 -17.38 -0.95
C THR A 144 2.11 -18.62 -0.10
#